data_AF-A0A0C9YXR7-F1
#
_entry.id   AF-A0A0C9YXR7-F1
#
_cell.length_a   1.000
_cell.length_b   1.000
_cell.length_c   1.000
_cell.angle_alpha   90.00
_cell.angle_beta   90.00
_cell.angle_gamma   90.00
#
_symmetry.space_group_name_H-M   'P 1'
#
loop_
_entity.id
_entity.type
_entity.pdbx_description
1 polymer ?
#
loop_
_entity_poly.entity_id
_entity_poly.type
_entity_poly.pdbx_seq_one_letter_code
_entity_poly.pdbx_strand_id
1 'polypeptide(L)'
;RAKYPLAIINGLLLAYGPNGGCAYDIGCAFVKTASSSSIGPRVQALGLRFMVGAFHGHTHNCLCQLDWHPMYIEGTGNMEGEGCEHVFSAFNELA
;
A
#
# COMPACT_ATOMS: atom_id res chain seq x y z
N ARG A 1 -15.54 -9.00 -4.44
CA ARG A 1 -15.23 -7.56 -4.65
C ARG A 1 -13.70 -7.42 -4.69
N ALA A 2 -13.14 -6.41 -5.38
CA ALA A 2 -11.68 -6.16 -5.44
C ALA A 2 -10.78 -7.34 -5.89
N LYS A 3 -11.18 -8.09 -6.93
CA LYS A 3 -10.52 -9.35 -7.37
C LYS A 3 -9.02 -9.17 -7.66
N TYR A 4 -8.66 -8.20 -8.50
CA TYR A 4 -7.29 -7.98 -8.93
C TYR A 4 -6.34 -7.51 -7.81
N PRO A 5 -6.65 -6.47 -7.03
CA PRO A 5 -5.73 -6.05 -5.97
C PRO A 5 -5.56 -7.15 -4.91
N LEU A 6 -6.60 -7.93 -4.60
CA LEU A 6 -6.46 -9.09 -3.70
C LEU A 6 -5.54 -10.17 -4.27
N ALA A 7 -5.64 -10.48 -5.57
CA ALA A 7 -4.75 -11.44 -6.21
C ALA A 7 -3.29 -10.96 -6.21
N ILE A 8 -3.06 -9.67 -6.47
CA ILE A 8 -1.73 -9.06 -6.44
C ILE A 8 -1.14 -9.12 -5.03
N ILE A 9 -1.87 -8.66 -4.01
CA ILE A 9 -1.41 -8.74 -2.62
C ILE A 9 -1.09 -10.17 -2.21
N ASN A 10 -1.93 -11.14 -2.60
CA ASN A 10 -1.65 -12.54 -2.31
C ASN A 10 -0.34 -13.04 -2.93
N GLY A 11 -0.04 -12.61 -4.16
CA GLY A 11 1.23 -12.90 -4.82
C GLY A 11 2.41 -12.25 -4.10
N LEU A 12 2.30 -10.98 -3.72
CA LEU A 12 3.33 -10.26 -2.97
C LEU A 12 3.61 -10.93 -1.61
N LEU A 13 2.57 -11.34 -0.90
CA LEU A 13 2.70 -12.06 0.38
C LEU A 13 3.47 -13.38 0.23
N LEU A 14 3.24 -14.11 -0.86
CA LEU A 14 3.97 -15.36 -1.14
C LEU A 14 5.41 -15.11 -1.56
N ALA A 15 5.69 -14.00 -2.24
CA ALA A 15 7.03 -13.67 -2.72
C ALA A 15 7.94 -13.08 -1.63
N TYR A 16 7.41 -12.18 -0.80
CA TYR A 16 8.21 -11.38 0.15
C TYR A 16 8.12 -11.88 1.60
N GLY A 17 7.07 -12.63 1.95
CA GLY A 17 6.96 -13.23 3.28
C GLY A 17 6.57 -12.23 4.39
N PRO A 18 7.01 -12.49 5.64
CA PRO A 18 6.57 -11.72 6.82
C PRO A 18 7.06 -10.27 6.85
N ASN A 19 6.29 -9.42 7.55
CA ASN A 19 6.58 -8.02 7.86
C ASN A 19 6.81 -7.13 6.63
N GLY A 20 6.16 -7.47 5.51
CA GLY A 20 6.21 -6.67 4.29
C GLY A 20 5.39 -5.38 4.39
N GLY A 21 5.82 -4.36 3.63
CA GLY A 21 5.10 -3.10 3.42
C GLY A 21 4.51 -3.00 2.00
N CYS A 22 3.36 -2.36 1.84
CA CYS A 22 2.78 -2.10 0.52
C CYS A 22 2.16 -0.70 0.46
N ALA A 23 2.71 0.16 -0.39
CA ALA A 23 2.11 1.44 -0.75
C ALA A 23 0.95 1.22 -1.72
N TYR A 24 -0.19 1.83 -1.38
CA TYR A 24 -1.37 1.84 -2.23
C TYR A 24 -2.20 3.08 -1.91
N ASP A 25 -2.67 3.81 -2.91
CA ASP A 25 -3.35 5.10 -2.77
C ASP A 25 -4.51 5.04 -1.79
N ILE A 26 -5.24 3.92 -1.82
CA ILE A 26 -6.38 3.67 -0.92
C ILE A 26 -6.04 2.69 0.21
N GLY A 27 -4.76 2.53 0.56
CA GLY A 27 -4.27 1.53 1.53
C GLY A 27 -5.01 1.57 2.87
N CYS A 28 -5.32 2.77 3.38
CA CYS A 28 -6.07 2.98 4.62
C CYS A 28 -7.50 2.42 4.59
N ALA A 29 -8.13 2.36 3.41
CA ALA A 29 -9.44 1.75 3.22
C ALA A 29 -9.32 0.29 2.78
N PHE A 30 -8.34 -0.01 1.95
CA PHE A 30 -8.14 -1.33 1.35
C PHE A 30 -7.74 -2.38 2.39
N VAL A 31 -7.05 -2.01 3.47
CA VAL A 31 -6.75 -2.91 4.60
C VAL A 31 -8.01 -3.63 5.11
N LYS A 32 -9.16 -2.94 5.16
CA LYS A 32 -10.44 -3.54 5.59
C LYS A 32 -10.91 -4.60 4.59
N THR A 33 -10.73 -4.33 3.30
CA THR A 33 -11.06 -5.26 2.21
C THR A 33 -10.14 -6.48 2.24
N ALA A 34 -8.83 -6.27 2.40
CA ALA A 34 -7.85 -7.35 2.48
C ALA A 34 -8.10 -8.24 3.69
N SER A 35 -8.27 -7.66 4.88
CA SER A 35 -8.48 -8.39 6.14
C SER A 35 -9.81 -9.14 6.20
N SER A 36 -10.86 -8.68 5.50
CA SER A 36 -12.15 -9.36 5.43
C SER A 36 -12.30 -10.34 4.25
N SER A 37 -11.26 -10.47 3.42
CA SER A 37 -11.26 -11.37 2.26
C SER A 37 -10.75 -12.78 2.62
N SER A 38 -10.78 -13.68 1.63
CA SER A 38 -10.21 -15.02 1.76
C SER A 38 -8.70 -15.04 2.05
N ILE A 39 -7.97 -13.93 1.80
CA ILE A 39 -6.54 -13.82 2.12
C ILE A 39 -6.28 -13.13 3.47
N GLY A 40 -7.33 -12.68 4.17
CA GLY A 40 -7.23 -11.98 5.45
C GLY A 40 -6.39 -12.71 6.51
N PRO A 41 -6.57 -14.03 6.73
CA PRO A 41 -5.72 -14.77 7.67
C PRO A 41 -4.23 -14.73 7.32
N ARG A 42 -3.90 -14.75 6.02
CA ARG A 42 -2.51 -14.66 5.55
C ARG A 42 -1.95 -13.25 5.71
N VAL A 43 -2.73 -12.22 5.39
CA VAL A 43 -2.39 -10.81 5.61
C VAL A 43 -2.00 -10.57 7.07
N GLN A 44 -2.81 -11.10 8.01
CA GLN A 44 -2.55 -10.99 9.45
C GLN A 44 -1.34 -11.82 9.90
N ALA A 45 -1.25 -13.09 9.47
CA ALA A 45 -0.16 -13.99 9.86
C ALA A 45 1.21 -13.50 9.37
N LEU A 46 1.26 -12.84 8.21
CA LEU A 46 2.49 -12.27 7.65
C LEU A 46 2.69 -10.81 8.04
N GLY A 47 1.81 -10.20 8.85
CA GLY A 47 2.02 -8.84 9.35
C GLY A 47 2.14 -7.77 8.25
N LEU A 48 1.39 -7.89 7.16
CA LEU A 48 1.46 -6.92 6.04
C LEU A 48 1.01 -5.53 6.49
N ARG A 49 1.87 -4.53 6.28
CA ARG A 49 1.59 -3.13 6.56
C ARG A 49 1.26 -2.39 5.26
N PHE A 50 0.01 -1.93 5.13
CA PHE A 50 -0.33 -0.97 4.04
C PHE A 50 0.12 0.45 4.41
N MET A 51 0.41 1.26 3.41
CA MET A 51 0.65 2.70 3.53
C MET A 51 -0.03 3.43 2.37
N VAL A 52 -0.31 4.72 2.55
CA VAL A 52 -0.81 5.60 1.48
C VAL A 52 0.39 6.39 0.96
N GLY A 53 0.49 6.57 -0.36
CA GLY A 53 1.57 7.37 -0.96
C GLY A 53 1.58 8.80 -0.40
N ALA A 54 2.75 9.42 -0.34
CA ALA A 54 2.95 10.72 0.32
C ALA A 54 2.13 11.84 -0.34
N PHE A 55 1.96 11.79 -1.67
CA PHE A 55 1.16 12.77 -2.40
C PHE A 55 -0.32 12.57 -2.11
N HIS A 56 -0.80 11.32 -2.24
CA HIS A 56 -2.20 10.99 -1.94
C HIS A 56 -2.54 11.23 -0.46
N GLY A 57 -1.60 10.96 0.44
CA GLY A 57 -1.76 11.10 1.89
C GLY A 57 -2.19 12.50 2.30
N HIS A 58 -1.70 13.55 1.63
CA HIS A 58 -2.09 14.94 1.95
C HIS A 58 -3.57 15.23 1.71
N THR A 59 -4.25 14.43 0.87
CA THR A 59 -5.70 14.55 0.63
C THR A 59 -6.55 13.89 1.72
N HIS A 60 -5.93 13.15 2.64
CA HIS A 60 -6.60 12.46 3.74
C HIS A 60 -6.63 13.34 5.00
N ASN A 61 -7.54 13.04 5.94
CA ASN A 61 -7.57 13.73 7.23
C ASN A 61 -6.29 13.46 8.06
N CYS A 62 -6.00 14.36 9.00
CA CYS A 62 -4.79 14.31 9.82
C CYS A 62 -4.58 12.96 10.52
N LEU A 63 -5.62 12.37 11.11
CA LEU A 63 -5.51 11.05 11.79
C LEU A 63 -5.09 9.95 10.81
N CYS A 64 -5.67 9.95 9.61
CA CYS A 64 -5.28 9.01 8.57
C CYS A 64 -3.83 9.22 8.12
N GLN A 65 -3.35 10.46 8.06
CA GLN A 65 -1.94 10.72 7.73
C GLN A 65 -1.01 10.19 8.82
N LEU A 66 -1.30 10.46 10.09
CA LEU A 66 -0.48 9.99 11.22
C LEU A 66 -0.34 8.47 11.25
N ASP A 67 -1.42 7.76 10.91
CA ASP A 67 -1.38 6.30 10.87
C ASP A 67 -0.74 5.77 9.59
N TRP A 68 -1.09 6.28 8.41
CA TRP A 68 -0.86 5.61 7.13
C TRP A 68 0.21 6.24 6.23
N HIS A 69 0.72 7.41 6.57
CA HIS A 69 1.74 8.10 5.77
C HIS A 69 3.11 7.41 5.92
N PRO A 70 3.92 7.24 4.85
CA PRO A 70 5.13 6.42 4.90
C PRO A 70 6.17 6.93 5.90
N MET A 71 6.23 8.25 6.09
CA MET A 71 7.11 8.92 7.09
C MET A 71 6.90 8.44 8.53
N TYR A 72 5.70 7.98 8.87
CA TYR A 72 5.36 7.52 10.24
C TYR A 72 5.34 6.00 10.38
N ILE A 73 5.75 5.27 9.35
CA ILE A 73 5.78 3.80 9.34
C ILE A 73 7.24 3.34 9.31
N GLU A 74 7.64 2.56 10.31
CA GLU A 74 8.99 2.02 10.38
C GLU A 74 9.26 1.06 9.22
N GLY A 75 10.49 1.10 8.67
CA GLY A 75 10.93 0.22 7.58
C GLY A 75 10.63 0.73 6.17
N THR A 76 9.98 1.89 6.02
CA THR A 76 9.73 2.53 4.70
C THR A 76 10.97 3.21 4.11
N GLY A 77 11.93 3.59 4.95
CA GLY A 77 13.12 4.32 4.52
C GLY A 77 12.75 5.67 3.88
N ASN A 78 13.29 5.96 2.70
CA ASN A 78 12.98 7.16 1.93
C ASN A 78 11.91 6.91 0.85
N MET A 79 11.10 5.84 0.98
CA MET A 79 10.06 5.53 0.02
C MET A 79 8.86 6.45 0.18
N GLU A 80 8.49 7.14 -0.88
CA GLU A 80 7.33 8.06 -0.91
C GLU A 80 6.03 7.34 -1.28
N GLY A 81 6.12 6.15 -1.89
CA GLY A 81 4.94 5.35 -2.27
C GLY A 81 4.27 5.74 -3.60
N GLU A 82 4.89 6.63 -4.38
CA GLU A 82 4.37 7.21 -5.64
C GLU A 82 5.12 6.69 -6.90
N GLY A 83 5.70 5.48 -6.81
CA GLY A 83 6.59 4.97 -7.85
C GLY A 83 5.91 4.80 -9.22
N CYS A 84 4.63 4.42 -9.23
CA CYS A 84 3.85 4.26 -10.45
C CYS A 84 3.65 5.62 -11.13
N GLU A 85 3.29 6.63 -10.35
CA GLU A 85 3.03 8.01 -10.76
C GLU A 85 4.28 8.62 -11.39
N HIS A 86 5.44 8.44 -10.76
CA HIS A 86 6.72 8.89 -11.33
C HIS A 86 7.02 8.24 -12.68
N VAL A 87 6.83 6.91 -12.80
CA VAL A 87 7.06 6.19 -14.06
C VAL A 87 6.10 6.65 -15.15
N PHE A 88 4.81 6.76 -14.84
CA PHE A 88 3.80 7.24 -15.80
C PHE A 88 4.05 8.70 -16.18
N SER A 89 4.45 9.55 -15.23
CA SER A 89 4.81 10.94 -15.52
C SER A 89 6.00 11.03 -16.47
N ALA A 90 7.03 10.22 -16.28
CA ALA A 90 8.17 10.17 -17.20
C ALA A 90 7.77 9.70 -18.60
N PHE A 91 6.79 8.79 -18.72
CA PHE A 91 6.27 8.39 -20.03
C PHE A 91 5.48 9.49 -20.74
N ASN A 92 4.84 10.41 -20.00
CA ASN A 92 4.16 11.54 -20.62
C ASN A 92 5.14 12.53 -21.28
N GLU A 93 6.40 12.57 -20.86
CA GLU A 93 7.43 13.39 -21.52
C GLU A 93 7.83 12.85 -22.90
N LEU A 94 7.47 11.60 -23.22
CA LEU A 94 7.74 10.94 -24.50
C LEU A 94 6.56 11.03 -25.49
N ALA A 95 5.43 11.61 -25.08
CA ALA A 95 4.22 11.78 -25.89
C ALA A 95 4.16 13.19 -26.50
#